data_AF-A0A8H4THS3-F1
#
_entry.id   AF-A0A8H4THS3-F1
#
_cell.length_a   1.000
_cell.length_b   1.000
_cell.length_c   1.000
_cell.angle_alpha   90.00
_cell.angle_beta   90.00
_cell.angle_gamma   90.00
#
_symmetry.space_group_name_H-M   'P 1'
#
loop_
_entity.id
_entity.type
_entity.pdbx_description
1 polymer ?
#
loop_
_entity_poly.entity_id
_entity_poly.type
_entity_poly.pdbx_seq_one_letter_code
_entity_poly.pdbx_strand_id
1 'polypeptide(L)'
;MREDVKQGWQLDKEWENREKSKKKIIGNREKANAVEEEADMEMLDKIPFACIICEKPYKQPVVTRCGHYFCEACVLKRYRKVPTSKNCGAATMGVFNTASKLERLLRRKREHQEKLDGAAQELDDGMSVDQR
;
A
#
# COMPACT_ATOMS: atom_id res chain seq x y z
N MET A 1 -20.38 26.31 25.04
CA MET A 1 -19.40 25.21 25.01
C MET A 1 -18.17 25.72 24.28
N ARG A 2 -17.05 25.97 24.97
CA ARG A 2 -15.77 26.27 24.34
C ARG A 2 -15.01 24.95 24.31
N GLU A 3 -14.83 24.47 23.10
CA GLU A 3 -14.22 23.19 22.77
C GLU A 3 -12.80 23.11 23.34
N ASP A 4 -12.44 21.97 23.91
CA ASP A 4 -11.13 21.65 24.48
C ASP A 4 -10.02 21.80 23.42
N VAL A 5 -9.52 23.01 23.24
CA VAL A 5 -8.32 23.27 22.44
C VAL A 5 -7.15 22.68 23.21
N LYS A 6 -6.63 21.56 22.69
CA LYS A 6 -5.43 20.89 23.16
C LYS A 6 -4.33 21.93 23.37
N GLN A 7 -3.87 22.05 24.61
CA GLN A 7 -2.95 23.13 24.97
C GLN A 7 -1.59 22.91 24.31
N GLY A 8 -0.91 24.00 23.92
CA GLY A 8 0.38 23.94 23.20
C GLY A 8 1.40 22.99 23.83
N TRP A 9 1.47 22.93 25.16
CA TRP A 9 2.37 22.02 25.87
C TRP A 9 2.11 20.52 25.62
N GLN A 10 0.87 20.12 25.31
CA GLN A 10 0.54 18.73 24.95
C GLN A 10 0.99 18.41 23.53
N LEU A 11 0.82 19.35 22.59
CA LEU A 11 1.34 19.21 21.23
C LEU A 11 2.88 19.18 21.24
N ASP A 12 3.49 19.98 22.13
CA ASP A 12 4.93 20.00 22.30
C ASP A 12 5.49 18.65 22.79
N LYS A 13 4.82 18.06 23.78
CA LYS A 13 5.18 16.77 24.34
C LYS A 13 4.99 15.61 23.35
N GLU A 14 4.00 15.70 22.47
CA GLU A 14 3.75 14.71 21.43
C GLU A 14 4.82 14.72 20.32
N TRP A 15 5.33 15.91 19.92
CA TRP A 15 6.44 15.96 18.95
C TRP A 15 7.73 15.40 19.54
N GLU A 16 8.06 15.75 20.79
CA GLU A 16 9.26 15.23 21.46
C GLU A 16 9.21 13.71 21.61
N ASN A 17 8.06 13.14 21.97
CA ASN A 17 7.90 11.69 22.08
C ASN A 17 8.02 11.00 20.72
N ARG A 18 7.49 11.61 19.65
CA ARG A 18 7.63 11.07 18.28
C ARG A 18 9.07 11.14 17.78
N GLU A 19 9.82 12.19 18.12
CA GLU A 19 11.24 12.33 17.81
C GLU A 19 12.13 11.37 18.62
N LYS A 20 11.87 11.21 19.92
CA LYS A 20 12.57 10.25 20.78
C LYS A 20 12.31 8.82 20.31
N SER A 21 11.10 8.52 19.83
CA SER A 21 10.75 7.23 19.23
C SER A 21 11.51 7.00 17.92
N LYS A 22 11.60 8.00 17.04
CA LYS A 22 12.42 7.94 15.81
C LYS A 22 13.91 7.71 16.13
N LYS A 23 14.47 8.40 17.14
CA LYS A 23 15.87 8.21 17.57
C LYS A 23 16.13 6.79 18.14
N LYS A 24 15.16 6.19 18.83
CA LYS A 24 15.26 4.81 19.36
C LYS A 24 15.16 3.72 18.28
N ILE A 25 14.54 4.03 17.13
CA ILE A 25 14.41 3.12 15.98
C ILE A 25 15.74 2.96 15.23
N ILE A 26 16.55 4.02 15.13
CA ILE A 26 17.82 4.00 14.37
C ILE A 26 18.81 2.93 14.90
N GLY A 27 18.72 2.55 16.17
CA GLY A 27 19.58 1.53 16.79
C GLY A 27 18.94 0.15 16.99
N ASN A 28 17.63 -0.03 16.74
CA ASN A 28 16.94 -1.29 16.97
C ASN A 28 16.21 -1.76 15.70
N ARG A 29 16.80 -2.74 15.02
CA ARG A 29 16.34 -3.26 13.73
C ARG A 29 14.94 -3.91 13.80
N GLU A 30 14.56 -4.48 14.93
CA GLU A 30 13.23 -5.08 15.12
C GLU A 30 12.14 -4.01 15.20
N LYS A 31 12.42 -2.90 15.91
CA LYS A 31 11.50 -1.77 15.99
C LYS A 31 11.43 -0.98 14.68
N ALA A 32 12.51 -0.93 13.91
CA ALA A 32 12.49 -0.37 12.56
C ALA A 32 11.58 -1.18 11.62
N ASN A 33 11.69 -2.52 11.66
CA ASN A 33 10.83 -3.39 10.86
C ASN A 33 9.35 -3.26 11.24
N ALA A 34 9.01 -3.18 12.53
CA ALA A 34 7.62 -3.02 12.97
C ALA A 34 6.98 -1.72 12.43
N VAL A 35 7.71 -0.61 12.48
CA VAL A 35 7.22 0.69 11.99
C VAL A 35 7.17 0.74 10.46
N GLU A 36 8.12 0.09 9.77
CA GLU A 36 8.04 -0.08 8.32
C GLU A 36 6.85 -0.94 7.91
N GLU A 37 6.54 -2.01 8.66
CA GLU A 37 5.41 -2.90 8.38
C GLU A 37 4.06 -2.19 8.55
N GLU A 38 3.92 -1.37 9.59
CA GLU A 38 2.72 -0.56 9.82
C GLU A 38 2.50 0.47 8.71
N ALA A 39 3.57 1.15 8.27
CA ALA A 39 3.52 2.07 7.14
C ALA A 39 3.25 1.36 5.79
N ASP A 40 3.77 0.14 5.63
CA ASP A 40 3.57 -0.70 4.46
C ASP A 40 2.11 -1.17 4.34
N MET A 41 1.46 -1.50 5.46
CA MET A 41 0.02 -1.82 5.50
C MET A 41 -0.85 -0.60 5.16
N GLU A 42 -0.53 0.57 5.71
CA GLU A 42 -1.28 1.81 5.42
C GLU A 42 -1.18 2.20 3.93
N MET A 43 -0.02 1.98 3.29
CA MET A 43 0.14 2.15 1.84
C MET A 43 -0.73 1.18 1.04
N LEU A 44 -0.94 -0.03 1.55
CA LEU A 44 -1.71 -1.07 0.87
C LEU A 44 -3.20 -0.80 0.83
N ASP A 45 -3.74 -0.11 1.82
CA ASP A 45 -5.15 0.31 1.85
C ASP A 45 -5.42 1.48 0.90
N LYS A 46 -4.42 2.34 0.65
CA LYS A 46 -4.56 3.50 -0.24
C LYS A 46 -4.41 3.15 -1.72
N ILE A 47 -3.79 2.03 -2.05
CA ILE A 47 -3.49 1.66 -3.45
C ILE A 47 -4.51 0.63 -3.96
N PRO A 48 -5.30 0.95 -5.00
CA PRO A 48 -6.25 0.00 -5.57
C PRO A 48 -5.50 -1.20 -6.15
N PHE A 49 -5.97 -2.43 -5.88
CA PHE A 49 -5.30 -3.70 -6.24
C PHE A 49 -5.23 -4.01 -7.73
N ALA A 50 -5.98 -3.27 -8.55
CA ALA A 50 -6.06 -3.46 -9.98
C ALA A 50 -5.57 -2.23 -10.74
N CYS A 51 -4.93 -2.45 -11.87
CA CYS A 51 -4.54 -1.38 -12.77
C CYS A 51 -5.78 -0.76 -13.42
N ILE A 52 -5.95 0.55 -13.30
CA ILE A 52 -7.12 1.29 -13.82
C ILE A 52 -7.23 1.27 -15.36
N ILE A 53 -6.16 0.86 -16.07
CA ILE A 53 -6.18 0.76 -17.54
C ILE A 53 -6.70 -0.61 -18.00
N CYS A 54 -6.37 -1.69 -17.30
CA CYS A 54 -6.69 -3.05 -17.74
C CYS A 54 -7.53 -3.85 -16.74
N GLU A 55 -7.86 -3.26 -15.59
CA GLU A 55 -8.69 -3.81 -14.51
C GLU A 55 -8.21 -5.17 -13.99
N LYS A 56 -6.93 -5.46 -14.21
CA LYS A 56 -6.26 -6.70 -13.82
C LYS A 56 -5.23 -6.41 -12.72
N PRO A 57 -4.80 -7.44 -11.97
CA PRO A 57 -3.69 -7.30 -11.05
C PRO A 57 -2.47 -6.75 -11.78
N TYR A 58 -1.71 -5.90 -11.09
CA TYR A 58 -0.54 -5.25 -11.68
C TYR A 58 0.47 -6.28 -12.18
N LYS A 59 0.95 -6.07 -13.41
CA LYS A 59 2.11 -6.77 -13.98
C LYS A 59 3.19 -5.72 -14.17
N GLN A 60 4.30 -5.87 -13.43
CA GLN A 60 5.39 -4.88 -13.39
C GLN A 60 4.85 -3.48 -13.05
N PRO A 61 4.50 -3.22 -11.77
CA PRO A 61 3.91 -1.95 -11.39
C PRO A 61 4.92 -0.81 -11.57
N VAL A 62 4.46 0.28 -12.19
CA VAL A 62 5.22 1.51 -12.36
C VAL A 62 4.46 2.67 -11.75
N VAL A 63 5.19 3.61 -11.17
CA VAL A 63 4.67 4.84 -10.58
C VAL A 63 5.00 6.02 -11.48
N THR A 64 3.98 6.84 -11.74
CA THR A 64 4.09 8.10 -12.46
C THR A 64 4.52 9.23 -11.50
N ARG A 65 4.99 10.37 -12.03
CA ARG A 65 5.33 11.55 -11.20
C ARG A 65 4.20 12.02 -10.27
N CYS A 66 2.94 11.78 -10.65
CA CYS A 66 1.78 12.12 -9.83
C CYS A 66 1.42 11.06 -8.78
N GLY A 67 2.25 10.02 -8.59
CA GLY A 67 2.05 8.99 -7.58
C GLY A 67 1.03 7.90 -7.95
N HIS A 68 0.55 7.87 -9.19
CA HIS A 68 -0.39 6.85 -9.64
C HIS A 68 0.33 5.62 -10.21
N TYR A 69 -0.21 4.45 -9.89
CA TYR A 69 0.34 3.14 -10.23
C TYR A 69 -0.35 2.52 -11.45
N PHE A 70 0.42 1.92 -12.34
CA PHE A 70 -0.08 1.23 -13.54
C PHE A 70 0.80 0.01 -13.87
N CYS A 71 0.35 -0.86 -14.76
CA CYS A 71 1.25 -1.84 -15.38
C CYS A 71 2.16 -1.14 -16.40
N GLU A 72 3.41 -1.55 -16.49
CA GLU A 72 4.39 -1.03 -17.46
C GLU A 72 3.83 -1.01 -18.89
N ALA A 73 3.34 -2.16 -19.38
CA ALA A 73 2.78 -2.27 -20.71
C ALA A 73 1.52 -1.38 -20.92
N CYS A 74 0.74 -1.14 -19.87
CA CYS A 74 -0.49 -0.35 -19.96
C CYS A 74 -0.19 1.14 -20.07
N VAL A 75 0.75 1.64 -19.26
CA VAL A 75 1.12 3.05 -19.30
C VAL A 75 1.83 3.39 -20.61
N LEU A 76 2.70 2.52 -21.12
CA LEU A 76 3.40 2.72 -22.39
C LEU A 76 2.43 2.76 -23.58
N LYS A 77 1.47 1.82 -23.64
CA LYS A 77 0.43 1.81 -24.69
C LYS A 77 -0.42 3.08 -24.66
N ARG A 78 -0.77 3.55 -23.46
CA ARG A 78 -1.56 4.77 -23.29
C ARG A 78 -0.76 6.02 -23.65
N TYR A 79 0.48 6.13 -23.17
CA TYR A 79 1.34 7.30 -23.39
C TYR A 79 1.51 7.64 -24.88
N ARG A 80 1.57 6.62 -25.74
CA ARG A 80 1.60 6.78 -27.21
C ARG A 80 0.35 7.47 -27.78
N LYS A 81 -0.81 7.33 -27.13
CA LYS A 81 -2.08 7.93 -27.56
C LYS A 81 -2.38 9.24 -26.84
N VAL A 82 -2.22 9.22 -25.52
CA VAL A 82 -2.52 10.33 -24.62
C VAL A 82 -1.41 10.41 -23.56
N PRO A 83 -0.58 11.47 -23.57
CA PRO A 83 0.55 11.61 -22.65
C PRO A 83 0.12 12.12 -21.25
N THR A 84 -1.04 11.67 -20.76
CA THR A 84 -1.60 12.04 -19.46
C THR A 84 -1.98 10.81 -18.63
N SER A 85 -1.84 10.96 -17.32
CA SER A 85 -2.24 9.96 -16.33
C SER A 85 -3.74 9.73 -16.39
N LYS A 86 -4.18 8.46 -16.35
CA LYS A 86 -5.61 8.12 -16.36
C LYS A 86 -6.33 8.55 -15.08
N ASN A 87 -5.64 8.57 -13.94
CA ASN A 87 -6.25 8.90 -12.66
C ASN A 87 -6.57 10.38 -12.52
N CYS A 88 -5.57 11.25 -12.71
CA CYS A 88 -5.70 12.69 -12.44
C CYS A 88 -5.59 13.57 -13.69
N GLY A 89 -5.32 13.00 -14.87
CA GLY A 89 -5.14 13.78 -16.09
C GLY A 89 -3.81 14.55 -16.18
N ALA A 90 -2.94 14.49 -15.17
CA ALA A 90 -1.66 15.17 -15.20
C ALA A 90 -0.73 14.62 -16.30
N ALA A 91 0.04 15.49 -16.94
CA ALA A 91 1.02 15.10 -17.94
C ALA A 91 2.10 14.21 -17.30
N THR A 92 2.36 13.04 -17.87
CA THR A 92 3.35 12.09 -17.32
C THR A 92 4.78 12.45 -17.69
N MET A 93 4.98 13.34 -18.67
CA MET A 93 6.29 13.80 -19.18
C MET A 93 7.24 12.65 -19.55
N GLY A 94 6.70 11.47 -19.89
CA GLY A 94 7.50 10.29 -20.25
C GLY A 94 8.30 9.66 -19.10
N VAL A 95 8.08 10.09 -17.85
CA VAL A 95 8.81 9.57 -16.69
C VAL A 95 7.95 8.53 -15.95
N PHE A 96 8.43 7.30 -15.96
CA PHE A 96 7.83 6.15 -15.28
C PHE A 96 8.90 5.44 -14.46
N ASN A 97 8.71 5.37 -13.14
CA ASN A 97 9.65 4.68 -12.25
C ASN A 97 9.09 3.32 -11.85
N THR A 98 9.94 2.30 -11.75
CA THR A 98 9.53 0.97 -11.27
C THR A 98 9.13 1.03 -9.79
N ALA A 99 7.98 0.45 -9.46
CA ALA A 99 7.46 0.42 -8.10
C ALA A 99 7.81 -0.90 -7.38
N SER A 100 9.11 -1.18 -7.19
CA SER A 100 9.59 -2.43 -6.57
C SER A 100 9.04 -2.65 -5.16
N LYS A 101 8.82 -1.56 -4.41
CA LYS A 101 8.18 -1.62 -3.09
C LYS A 101 6.73 -2.12 -3.20
N LEU A 102 5.96 -1.60 -4.17
CA LEU A 102 4.58 -2.04 -4.40
C LEU A 102 4.51 -3.51 -4.82
N GLU A 103 5.45 -3.97 -5.66
CA GLU A 103 5.52 -5.39 -6.05
C GLU A 103 5.73 -6.31 -4.85
N ARG A 104 6.66 -5.97 -3.95
CA ARG A 104 6.88 -6.72 -2.70
C ARG A 104 5.61 -6.80 -1.86
N LEU A 105 4.90 -5.69 -1.73
CA LEU A 105 3.69 -5.63 -0.90
C LEU A 105 2.51 -6.39 -1.51
N LEU A 106 2.30 -6.27 -2.83
CA LEU A 106 1.28 -7.03 -3.54
C LEU A 106 1.52 -8.54 -3.44
N ARG A 107 2.78 -8.98 -3.49
CA ARG A 107 3.14 -10.39 -3.29
C ARG A 107 2.77 -10.84 -1.88
N ARG A 108 3.19 -10.10 -0.85
CA ARG A 108 2.91 -10.42 0.56
C ARG A 108 1.40 -10.48 0.85
N LYS A 109 0.60 -9.58 0.26
CA LYS A 109 -0.86 -9.60 0.43
C LYS A 109 -1.52 -10.79 -0.25
N ARG A 110 -1.09 -11.14 -1.47
CA ARG A 110 -1.59 -12.34 -2.17
C ARG A 110 -1.35 -13.59 -1.32
N GLU A 111 -0.13 -13.77 -0.83
CA GLU A 111 0.24 -14.91 0.02
C GLU A 111 -0.58 -14.96 1.31
N HIS A 112 -0.93 -13.80 1.89
CA HIS A 112 -1.78 -13.75 3.08
C HIS A 112 -3.23 -14.10 2.76
N GLN A 113 -3.78 -13.56 1.66
CA GLN A 113 -5.14 -13.85 1.22
C GLN A 113 -5.31 -15.34 0.89
N GLU A 114 -4.36 -15.94 0.18
CA GLU A 114 -4.36 -17.38 -0.15
C GLU A 114 -4.39 -18.27 1.10
N LYS A 115 -3.71 -17.88 2.18
CA LYS A 115 -3.75 -18.59 3.47
C LYS A 115 -5.11 -18.47 4.16
N LEU A 116 -5.73 -17.28 4.10
CA LEU A 116 -7.06 -17.06 4.68
C LEU A 116 -8.12 -17.84 3.91
N ASP A 117 -8.07 -17.82 2.57
CA ASP A 117 -9.00 -18.53 1.70
C ASP A 117 -8.86 -20.06 1.88
N GLY A 118 -7.62 -20.57 1.98
CA GLY A 118 -7.37 -21.99 2.27
C GLY A 118 -7.92 -22.43 3.63
N ALA A 119 -7.66 -21.64 4.69
CA ALA A 119 -8.19 -21.93 6.01
C ALA A 119 -9.73 -21.87 6.07
N ALA A 120 -10.36 -20.97 5.30
CA ALA A 120 -11.82 -20.91 5.20
C ALA A 120 -12.39 -22.16 4.52
N GLN A 121 -11.72 -22.66 3.48
CA GLN A 121 -12.14 -23.85 2.74
C GLN A 121 -11.97 -25.14 3.57
N GLU A 122 -10.89 -25.26 4.34
CA GLU A 122 -10.69 -26.38 5.28
C GLU A 122 -11.79 -26.46 6.35
N LEU A 123 -12.33 -25.33 6.79
CA LEU A 123 -13.44 -25.28 7.75
C LEU A 123 -14.78 -25.66 7.09
N ASP A 124 -15.01 -25.29 5.83
CA ASP A 124 -16.23 -25.64 5.10
C ASP A 124 -16.29 -27.14 4.76
N ASP A 125 -15.18 -27.70 4.27
CA ASP A 125 -15.05 -29.15 4.00
C ASP A 125 -15.18 -29.97 5.29
N GLY A 126 -14.67 -29.48 6.42
CA GLY A 126 -14.80 -30.13 7.73
C GLY A 126 -16.24 -30.16 8.27
N MET A 127 -17.05 -29.14 7.98
CA MET A 127 -18.46 -29.07 8.42
C MET A 127 -19.40 -29.93 7.57
N SER A 128 -18.98 -30.36 6.38
CA SER A 128 -19.77 -31.25 5.51
C SER A 128 -19.69 -32.74 5.90
N VAL A 129 -18.70 -33.15 6.69
CA VAL A 129 -18.44 -34.58 7.00
C VAL A 129 -19.23 -35.07 8.23
N ASP A 130 -19.66 -34.18 9.12
CA ASP A 130 -20.30 -34.52 10.40
C ASP A 130 -21.85 -34.69 10.35
N GLN A 131 -22.48 -34.73 9.16
CA GLN A 131 -23.94 -34.83 9.03
C GLN A 131 -24.45 -36.21 8.57
N ARG A 132 -23.73 -37.32 8.84
CA ARG A 132 -24.21 -38.69 8.53
C ARG A 132 -24.16 -39.65 9.70
#